data_AF-A0AAN8B9X4-F1
#
_entry.id   AF-A0AAN8B9X4-F1
#
_cell.length_a   1.000
_cell.length_b   1.000
_cell.length_c   1.000
_cell.angle_alpha   90.00
_cell.angle_beta   90.00
_cell.angle_gamma   90.00
#
_symmetry.space_group_name_H-M   'P 1'
#
loop_
_entity.id
_entity.type
_entity.pdbx_description
1 polymer ?
#
loop_
_entity_poly.entity_id
_entity_poly.type
_entity_poly.pdbx_seq_one_letter_code
_entity_poly.pdbx_strand_id
1 'polypeptide(L)'
;MSASDSTESKSNMLDIEASLKASFMGGLIKVGGSAKYLNDHKQFKNQSRVAFQYKATTKFKELSIDDMTLDTKQMEVIKEGLATHVVTGILYGAHAFFVFDSEKLEASQVQKIEGSMHAVIKKIPSLNIKGKVDIKLTATEKALTDTFSCKFHGDFLLKSNPATFKDAVQTYVELPQLLGTNGENSVPVAVWLMPLKCFDPKAPELMTGISIGLVMKVQEALEDLKETQRRCNDSLGDKVVESFPVLHKQLSTFLKLCGDYESSLQQTVAEKLPSIRARKEDESSLETVFKDRHTSPFSHEKLTKWLDHKEREINVIRSVVDFMKDVKIVQNRSELDREVLGNAFVVCFVFTSMESADPCLEAMDQYANSLECASTEEEPWYYSDEVLQKMRVKAQDFMANVKSLMDNCFLIAAIENEKFEGATVYSLQGGVLQTENPHARWEG
;
A
#
# COMPACT_ATOMS: atom_id res chain seq x y z
N MET A 1 3.81 13.80 16.61
CA MET A 1 4.49 12.62 16.03
C MET A 1 3.53 11.44 16.13
N SER A 2 3.51 10.57 15.12
CA SER A 2 2.69 9.36 15.10
C SER A 2 3.51 8.16 14.63
N ALA A 3 3.21 6.98 15.16
CA ALA A 3 3.69 5.69 14.65
C ALA A 3 2.58 4.96 13.85
N SER A 4 1.41 5.59 13.67
CA SER A 4 0.31 5.06 12.86
C SER A 4 0.23 5.80 11.53
N ASP A 5 0.01 5.03 10.46
CA ASP A 5 -0.24 5.54 9.10
C ASP A 5 -1.75 5.55 8.75
N SER A 6 -2.62 5.31 9.73
CA SER A 6 -4.08 5.26 9.50
C SER A 6 -4.64 6.60 9.06
N THR A 7 -5.72 6.58 8.28
CA THR A 7 -6.39 7.81 7.82
C THR A 7 -6.84 8.66 9.01
N GLU A 8 -7.31 8.01 10.06
CA GLU A 8 -7.66 8.66 11.33
C GLU A 8 -6.45 9.34 11.97
N SER A 9 -5.30 8.65 12.09
CA SER A 9 -4.10 9.24 12.67
C SER A 9 -3.62 10.45 11.86
N LYS A 10 -3.66 10.39 10.54
CA LYS A 10 -3.23 11.51 9.68
C LYS A 10 -4.20 12.70 9.78
N SER A 11 -5.50 12.41 9.82
CA SER A 11 -6.54 13.41 10.00
C SER A 11 -6.37 14.15 11.34
N ASN A 12 -6.11 13.42 12.42
CA ASN A 12 -5.85 13.99 13.74
C ASN A 12 -4.56 14.84 13.79
N MET A 13 -3.51 14.46 13.07
CA MET A 13 -2.30 15.30 12.99
C MET A 13 -2.54 16.63 12.26
N LEU A 14 -3.51 16.68 11.35
CA LEU A 14 -3.87 17.87 10.57
C LEU A 14 -5.14 18.58 11.04
N ASP A 15 -5.72 18.15 12.16
CA ASP A 15 -6.96 18.71 12.73
C ASP A 15 -8.13 18.68 11.71
N ILE A 16 -8.22 17.60 10.92
CA ILE A 16 -9.24 17.43 9.87
C ILE A 16 -10.54 16.87 10.46
N GLU A 17 -11.60 17.66 10.39
CA GLU A 17 -12.93 17.26 10.85
C GLU A 17 -13.59 16.19 9.97
N ALA A 18 -14.56 15.45 10.52
CA ALA A 18 -15.22 14.32 9.88
C ALA A 18 -15.80 14.63 8.47
N SER A 19 -16.46 15.78 8.31
CA SER A 19 -17.03 16.17 7.00
C SER A 19 -15.94 16.39 5.95
N LEU A 20 -14.84 17.05 6.32
CA LEU A 20 -13.72 17.29 5.42
C LEU A 20 -12.96 15.98 5.14
N LYS A 21 -12.81 15.12 6.15
CA LYS A 21 -12.22 13.78 6.03
C LYS A 21 -12.97 12.96 4.98
N ALA A 22 -14.30 12.88 5.04
CA ALA A 22 -15.11 12.17 4.05
C ALA A 22 -14.88 12.71 2.62
N SER A 23 -14.83 14.03 2.44
CA SER A 23 -14.53 14.63 1.14
C SER A 23 -13.13 14.33 0.64
N PHE A 24 -12.14 14.35 1.52
CA PHE A 24 -10.77 13.95 1.17
C PHE A 24 -10.73 12.48 0.73
N MET A 25 -11.37 11.58 1.48
CA MET A 25 -11.43 10.16 1.15
C MET A 25 -12.16 9.88 -0.16
N GLY A 26 -13.20 10.67 -0.49
CA GLY A 26 -13.87 10.65 -1.79
C GLY A 26 -13.10 11.36 -2.91
N GLY A 27 -11.86 11.81 -2.72
CA GLY A 27 -11.08 12.47 -3.76
C GLY A 27 -11.59 13.87 -4.16
N LEU A 28 -12.51 14.46 -3.39
CA LEU A 28 -13.08 15.80 -3.66
C LEU A 28 -12.15 16.93 -3.25
N ILE A 29 -11.09 16.63 -2.49
CA ILE A 29 -10.15 17.62 -1.94
C ILE A 29 -8.77 17.41 -2.58
N LYS A 30 -8.28 18.43 -3.29
CA LYS A 30 -6.90 18.48 -3.76
C LYS A 30 -6.00 19.04 -2.67
N VAL A 31 -4.97 18.28 -2.30
CA VAL A 31 -4.00 18.67 -1.27
C VAL A 31 -2.69 19.19 -1.87
N GLY A 32 -2.06 20.13 -1.17
CA GLY A 32 -0.77 20.72 -1.54
C GLY A 32 0.17 20.78 -0.33
N GLY A 33 1.42 21.17 -0.55
CA GLY A 33 2.41 21.38 0.51
C GLY A 33 2.50 20.20 1.49
N SER A 34 2.43 20.51 2.79
CA SER A 34 2.47 19.55 3.89
C SER A 34 1.32 18.55 3.88
N ALA A 35 0.14 18.92 3.38
CA ALA A 35 -1.03 18.04 3.32
C ALA A 35 -0.88 16.89 2.31
N LYS A 36 0.12 16.91 1.43
CA LYS A 36 0.49 15.73 0.61
C LYS A 36 0.83 14.49 1.44
N TYR A 37 1.19 14.68 2.72
CA TYR A 37 1.34 13.58 3.69
C TYR A 37 0.10 12.67 3.79
N LEU A 38 -1.11 13.22 3.59
CA LEU A 38 -2.34 12.42 3.61
C LEU A 38 -2.34 11.31 2.55
N ASN A 39 -1.77 11.58 1.37
CA ASN A 39 -1.66 10.65 0.25
C ASN A 39 -0.43 9.72 0.34
N ASP A 40 0.46 9.93 1.31
CA ASP A 40 1.67 9.13 1.45
C ASP A 40 1.41 7.88 2.29
N HIS A 41 1.22 6.72 1.67
CA HIS A 41 0.90 5.48 2.38
C HIS A 41 2.10 4.55 2.52
N LYS A 42 2.12 3.73 3.58
CA LYS A 42 3.06 2.61 3.70
C LYS A 42 2.95 1.70 2.48
N GLN A 43 4.09 1.21 2.01
CA GLN A 43 4.13 0.28 0.87
C GLN A 43 3.86 -1.15 1.32
N PHE A 44 4.44 -1.53 2.46
CA PHE A 44 4.41 -2.88 3.01
C PHE A 44 3.61 -2.89 4.32
N LYS A 45 3.00 -4.03 4.63
CA LYS A 45 2.39 -4.22 5.94
C LYS A 45 3.51 -4.37 6.97
N ASN A 46 4.50 -5.21 6.67
CA ASN A 46 5.70 -5.42 7.49
C ASN A 46 6.79 -4.36 7.23
N GLN A 47 6.45 -3.11 7.50
CA GLN A 47 7.35 -1.96 7.47
C GLN A 47 7.08 -1.10 8.70
N SER A 48 8.12 -0.58 9.34
CA SER A 48 7.97 0.39 10.44
C SER A 48 7.94 1.81 9.88
N ARG A 49 6.98 2.62 10.34
CA ARG A 49 6.83 4.02 9.91
C ARG A 49 6.64 4.93 11.11
N VAL A 50 7.37 6.03 11.16
CA VAL A 50 7.18 7.10 12.15
C VAL A 50 7.10 8.45 11.46
N ALA A 51 5.99 9.15 11.63
CA ALA A 51 5.79 10.50 11.11
C ALA A 51 6.02 11.55 12.19
N PHE A 52 7.07 12.36 12.01
CA PHE A 52 7.39 13.50 12.88
C PHE A 52 6.86 14.79 12.28
N GLN A 53 6.14 15.58 13.08
CA GLN A 53 5.46 16.78 12.60
C GLN A 53 6.02 18.03 13.25
N TYR A 54 6.28 19.03 12.41
CA TYR A 54 6.50 20.41 12.79
C TYR A 54 5.23 21.22 12.50
N LYS A 55 4.77 22.00 13.47
CA LYS A 55 3.70 22.99 13.31
C LYS A 55 4.20 24.35 13.80
N ALA A 56 3.99 25.38 12.99
CA ALA A 56 4.19 26.76 13.40
C ALA A 56 3.07 27.65 12.86
N THR A 57 2.60 28.56 13.69
CA THR A 57 1.64 29.60 13.35
C THR A 57 2.32 30.97 13.46
N THR A 58 1.84 31.96 12.72
CA THR A 58 2.51 33.27 12.60
C THR A 58 1.55 34.43 12.85
N LYS A 59 0.55 34.60 11.98
CA LYS A 59 -0.38 35.73 12.02
C LYS A 59 -1.78 35.29 11.69
N PHE A 60 -2.75 35.99 12.26
CA PHE A 60 -4.15 35.85 11.94
C PHE A 60 -4.62 37.08 11.16
N LYS A 61 -5.40 36.86 10.10
CA LYS A 61 -6.06 37.93 9.35
C LYS A 61 -7.54 37.65 9.31
N GLU A 62 -8.34 38.65 9.64
CA GLU A 62 -9.79 38.61 9.59
C GLU A 62 -10.32 39.64 8.61
N LEU A 63 -11.47 39.32 8.03
CA LEU A 63 -12.24 40.18 7.17
C LEU A 63 -13.22 40.97 8.04
N SER A 64 -13.16 42.30 8.00
CA SER A 64 -14.16 43.14 8.66
C SER A 64 -15.49 43.01 7.93
N ILE A 65 -16.50 42.48 8.62
CA ILE A 65 -17.81 42.17 8.04
C ILE A 65 -18.71 43.41 7.97
N ASP A 66 -18.55 44.35 8.91
CA ASP A 66 -19.44 45.51 9.06
C ASP A 66 -19.46 46.45 7.83
N ASP A 67 -18.40 46.44 7.02
CA ASP A 67 -18.26 47.26 5.81
C ASP A 67 -18.35 46.45 4.49
N MET A 68 -18.76 45.17 4.57
CA MET A 68 -18.76 44.30 3.39
C MET A 68 -19.92 44.61 2.46
N THR A 69 -19.65 45.34 1.38
CA THR A 69 -20.55 45.48 0.24
C THR A 69 -20.22 44.43 -0.80
N LEU A 70 -21.17 43.54 -1.09
CA LEU A 70 -21.00 42.53 -2.13
C LEU A 70 -21.05 43.21 -3.50
N ASP A 71 -19.98 43.08 -4.26
CA ASP A 71 -19.95 43.57 -5.64
C ASP A 71 -20.81 42.69 -6.57
N THR A 72 -21.01 43.15 -7.81
CA THR A 72 -21.87 42.45 -8.78
C THR A 72 -21.41 41.02 -9.06
N LYS A 73 -20.09 40.77 -9.10
CA LYS A 73 -19.54 39.42 -9.34
C LYS A 73 -19.74 38.51 -8.14
N GLN A 74 -19.56 39.04 -6.94
CA GLN A 74 -19.82 38.30 -5.70
C GLN A 74 -21.30 37.94 -5.57
N MET A 75 -22.19 38.85 -5.97
CA MET A 75 -23.63 38.58 -6.05
C MET A 75 -23.99 37.55 -7.13
N GLU A 76 -23.27 37.52 -8.26
CA GLU A 76 -23.44 36.48 -9.28
C GLU A 76 -23.07 35.09 -8.74
N VAL A 77 -21.94 34.95 -8.04
CA VAL A 77 -21.53 33.68 -7.39
C VAL A 77 -22.62 33.15 -6.45
N ILE A 78 -23.26 34.04 -5.69
CA ILE A 78 -24.37 33.68 -4.79
C ILE A 78 -25.60 33.24 -5.60
N LYS A 79 -25.99 34.00 -6.63
CA LYS A 79 -27.17 33.70 -7.48
C LYS A 79 -27.03 32.40 -8.27
N GLU A 80 -25.84 32.13 -8.79
CA GLU A 80 -25.51 30.90 -9.52
C GLU A 80 -25.32 29.69 -8.58
N GLY A 81 -25.22 29.97 -7.28
CA GLY A 81 -25.13 28.96 -6.25
C GLY A 81 -23.82 28.18 -6.20
N LEU A 82 -22.73 28.84 -6.60
CA LEU A 82 -21.40 28.21 -6.71
C LEU A 82 -20.68 28.05 -5.36
N ALA A 83 -21.16 28.72 -4.31
CA ALA A 83 -20.58 28.65 -2.96
C ALA A 83 -21.67 28.71 -1.89
N THR A 84 -21.37 28.13 -0.72
CA THR A 84 -22.25 28.15 0.47
C THR A 84 -21.68 29.01 1.60
N HIS A 85 -20.37 29.26 1.60
CA HIS A 85 -19.66 29.96 2.66
C HIS A 85 -18.64 30.97 2.09
N VAL A 86 -18.34 32.00 2.88
CA VAL A 86 -17.25 32.96 2.65
C VAL A 86 -16.19 32.80 3.75
N VAL A 87 -14.92 32.99 3.39
CA VAL A 87 -13.82 33.00 4.36
C VAL A 87 -13.80 34.33 5.11
N THR A 88 -13.93 34.29 6.43
CA THR A 88 -13.92 35.48 7.30
C THR A 88 -12.66 35.60 8.14
N GLY A 89 -11.90 34.51 8.31
CA GLY A 89 -10.65 34.50 9.05
C GLY A 89 -9.67 33.49 8.47
N ILE A 90 -8.39 33.82 8.53
CA ILE A 90 -7.30 32.94 8.08
C ILE A 90 -6.16 33.03 9.09
N LEU A 91 -5.79 31.88 9.66
CA LEU A 91 -4.56 31.71 10.42
C LEU A 91 -3.46 31.26 9.46
N TYR A 92 -2.35 32.00 9.45
CA TYR A 92 -1.18 31.70 8.64
C TYR A 92 -0.09 31.02 9.47
N GLY A 93 0.67 30.14 8.83
CA GLY A 93 1.72 29.35 9.45
C GLY A 93 2.48 28.54 8.41
N ALA A 94 3.13 27.47 8.85
CA ALA A 94 3.64 26.43 7.98
C ALA A 94 3.74 25.12 8.76
N HIS A 95 3.34 24.03 8.13
CA HIS A 95 3.50 22.69 8.66
C HIS A 95 4.56 21.92 7.87
N ALA A 96 5.15 20.91 8.50
CA ALA A 96 5.99 19.95 7.83
C ALA A 96 5.88 18.57 8.48
N PHE A 97 6.00 17.53 7.65
CA PHE A 97 6.04 16.13 8.03
C PHE A 97 7.34 15.52 7.54
N PHE A 98 8.05 14.89 8.47
CA PHE A 98 9.19 14.04 8.22
C PHE A 98 8.71 12.60 8.41
N VAL A 99 8.49 11.89 7.31
CA VAL A 99 8.02 10.50 7.30
C VAL A 99 9.25 9.60 7.25
N PHE A 100 9.49 8.85 8.31
CA PHE A 100 10.60 7.91 8.39
C PHE A 100 10.12 6.49 8.15
N ASP A 101 10.72 5.81 7.19
CA ASP A 101 10.34 4.46 6.77
C ASP A 101 11.53 3.52 6.85
N SER A 102 11.35 2.38 7.52
CA SER A 102 12.27 1.26 7.39
C SER A 102 12.12 0.58 6.03
N GLU A 103 13.09 -0.27 5.69
CA GLU A 103 12.90 -1.31 4.68
C GLU A 103 11.82 -2.32 5.12
N LYS A 104 11.46 -3.25 4.23
CA LYS A 104 10.61 -4.39 4.58
C LYS A 104 11.29 -5.23 5.67
N LEU A 105 10.53 -5.60 6.68
CA LEU A 105 10.99 -6.34 7.85
C LEU A 105 10.30 -7.70 7.94
N GLU A 106 10.84 -8.56 8.78
CA GLU A 106 10.10 -9.69 9.31
C GLU A 106 8.98 -9.20 10.23
N ALA A 107 7.81 -9.84 10.19
CA ALA A 107 6.64 -9.45 11.00
C ALA A 107 6.97 -9.33 12.50
N SER A 108 7.84 -10.21 13.02
CA SER A 108 8.28 -10.20 14.42
C SER A 108 9.13 -8.99 14.82
N GLN A 109 9.74 -8.29 13.86
CA GLN A 109 10.64 -7.16 14.12
C GLN A 109 9.94 -5.80 14.02
N VAL A 110 8.79 -5.72 13.35
CA VAL A 110 8.10 -4.45 13.04
C VAL A 110 7.89 -3.59 14.29
N GLN A 111 7.31 -4.14 15.35
CA GLN A 111 7.01 -3.39 16.57
C GLN A 111 8.29 -2.92 17.29
N LYS A 112 9.33 -3.76 17.31
CA LYS A 112 10.61 -3.45 17.97
C LYS A 112 11.36 -2.34 17.24
N ILE A 113 11.41 -2.41 15.91
CA ILE A 113 12.07 -1.40 15.07
C ILE A 113 11.30 -0.08 15.14
N GLU A 114 9.96 -0.12 15.08
CA GLU A 114 9.12 1.07 15.21
C GLU A 114 9.32 1.78 16.54
N GLY A 115 9.32 1.04 17.66
CA GLY A 115 9.60 1.60 18.98
C GLY A 115 10.99 2.25 19.08
N SER A 116 11.98 1.63 18.43
CA SER A 116 13.36 2.16 18.39
C SER A 116 13.46 3.41 17.52
N MET A 117 12.81 3.42 16.35
CA MET A 117 12.70 4.59 15.46
C MET A 117 12.03 5.75 16.19
N HIS A 118 10.91 5.49 16.86
CA HIS A 118 10.18 6.47 17.63
C HIS A 118 11.07 7.12 18.71
N ALA A 119 11.86 6.32 19.44
CA ALA A 119 12.75 6.80 20.48
C ALA A 119 13.84 7.74 19.94
N VAL A 120 14.46 7.42 18.80
CA VAL A 120 15.52 8.26 18.22
C VAL A 120 14.96 9.52 17.55
N ILE A 121 13.82 9.41 16.85
CA ILE A 121 13.15 10.54 16.18
C ILE A 121 12.63 11.57 17.19
N LYS A 122 12.19 11.12 18.37
CA LYS A 122 11.80 12.02 19.47
C LYS A 122 12.94 12.95 19.91
N LYS A 123 14.20 12.61 19.64
CA LYS A 123 15.36 13.45 19.99
C LYS A 123 15.55 14.63 19.03
N ILE A 124 14.99 14.60 17.82
CA ILE A 124 15.21 15.62 16.76
C ILE A 124 15.13 17.06 17.29
N PRO A 125 14.10 17.48 18.05
CA PRO A 125 14.00 18.86 18.54
C PRO A 125 15.11 19.28 19.51
N SER A 126 15.73 18.32 20.21
CA SER A 126 16.76 18.57 21.22
C SER A 126 18.18 18.54 20.63
N LEU A 127 18.33 18.13 19.37
CA LEU A 127 19.61 18.02 18.70
C LEU A 127 20.01 19.40 18.16
N ASN A 128 20.80 20.14 18.96
CA ASN A 128 21.27 21.47 18.60
C ASN A 128 22.48 21.39 17.66
N ILE A 129 22.31 21.73 16.39
CA ILE A 129 23.41 21.80 15.41
C ILE A 129 23.84 23.27 15.26
N LYS A 130 24.49 23.82 16.29
CA LYS A 130 25.30 25.05 16.10
C LYS A 130 26.63 24.67 15.46
N GLY A 131 26.60 24.44 14.15
CA GLY A 131 27.76 24.23 13.29
C GLY A 131 28.23 22.77 13.23
N LYS A 132 27.92 22.09 12.11
CA LYS A 132 28.53 20.86 11.50
C LYS A 132 29.19 19.76 12.35
N VAL A 133 29.08 19.73 13.68
CA VAL A 133 29.87 18.84 14.55
C VAL A 133 28.95 18.09 15.52
N ASP A 134 28.79 16.81 15.20
CA ASP A 134 28.21 15.68 15.92
C ASP A 134 26.81 15.79 16.54
N ILE A 135 25.86 15.19 15.83
CA ILE A 135 24.65 14.64 16.44
C ILE A 135 25.10 13.58 17.46
N LYS A 136 24.91 13.86 18.75
CA LYS A 136 25.24 12.93 19.84
C LYS A 136 24.24 11.76 19.87
N LEU A 137 24.51 10.75 19.06
CA LEU A 137 23.83 9.45 19.08
C LEU A 137 24.74 8.40 19.72
N THR A 138 24.15 7.40 20.38
CA THR A 138 24.91 6.20 20.73
C THR A 138 25.29 5.41 19.48
N ALA A 139 26.27 4.52 19.54
CA ALA A 139 26.65 3.68 18.39
C ALA A 139 25.46 2.87 17.86
N THR A 140 24.61 2.35 18.75
CA THR A 140 23.39 1.62 18.41
C THR A 140 22.35 2.52 17.73
N GLU A 141 22.15 3.73 18.23
CA GLU A 141 21.23 4.69 17.62
C GLU A 141 21.70 5.12 16.24
N LYS A 142 23.01 5.34 16.08
CA LYS A 142 23.59 5.66 14.78
C LYS A 142 23.38 4.53 13.77
N ALA A 143 23.67 3.30 14.15
CA ALA A 143 23.43 2.14 13.30
C ALA A 143 21.95 2.02 12.91
N LEU A 144 21.03 2.28 13.84
CA LEU A 144 19.59 2.29 13.56
C LEU A 144 19.19 3.40 12.57
N THR A 145 19.73 4.62 12.71
CA THR A 145 19.40 5.73 11.81
C THR A 145 19.84 5.50 10.37
N ASP A 146 20.79 4.60 10.14
CA ASP A 146 21.25 4.20 8.81
C ASP A 146 20.31 3.15 8.16
N THR A 147 19.36 2.57 8.90
CA THR A 147 18.43 1.53 8.38
C THR A 147 17.07 2.06 7.94
N PHE A 148 16.84 3.39 8.01
CA PHE A 148 15.57 3.97 7.58
C PHE A 148 15.79 5.27 6.80
N SER A 149 14.87 5.52 5.87
CA SER A 149 14.88 6.71 5.02
C SER A 149 13.98 7.81 5.60
N CYS A 150 14.10 9.03 5.07
CA CYS A 150 13.20 10.15 5.37
C CYS A 150 12.55 10.66 4.08
N LYS A 151 11.26 10.95 4.13
CA LYS A 151 10.53 11.68 3.10
C LYS A 151 9.90 12.92 3.71
N PHE A 152 10.04 14.06 3.02
CA PHE A 152 9.57 15.35 3.50
C PHE A 152 8.33 15.83 2.76
N HIS A 153 7.30 16.23 3.52
CA HIS A 153 6.12 16.92 3.02
C HIS A 153 5.94 18.20 3.84
N GLY A 154 6.18 19.37 3.27
CA GLY A 154 6.09 20.62 4.03
C GLY A 154 5.73 21.82 3.20
N ASP A 155 5.35 22.89 3.89
CA ASP A 155 4.96 24.18 3.30
C ASP A 155 6.17 25.12 3.10
N PHE A 156 7.38 24.54 3.01
CA PHE A 156 8.65 25.26 2.93
C PHE A 156 9.32 25.03 1.58
N LEU A 157 9.94 26.09 1.05
CA LEU A 157 10.80 26.01 -0.12
C LEU A 157 12.23 25.64 0.30
N LEU A 158 12.53 24.34 0.29
CA LEU A 158 13.87 23.82 0.60
C LEU A 158 14.75 23.79 -0.65
N LYS A 159 16.06 23.98 -0.48
CA LYS A 159 17.05 23.74 -1.55
C LYS A 159 17.15 22.27 -1.93
N SER A 160 17.01 21.40 -0.94
CA SER A 160 17.02 19.94 -1.07
C SER A 160 16.16 19.33 0.03
N ASN A 161 15.33 18.36 -0.32
CA ASN A 161 14.53 17.65 0.67
C ASN A 161 15.40 16.66 1.46
N PRO A 162 15.18 16.49 2.77
CA PRO A 162 15.92 15.52 3.56
C PRO A 162 15.57 14.10 3.14
N ALA A 163 16.59 13.25 3.01
CA ALA A 163 16.46 11.83 2.68
C ALA A 163 16.95 10.91 3.81
N THR A 164 17.75 11.44 4.74
CA THR A 164 18.32 10.71 5.88
C THR A 164 17.90 11.32 7.21
N PHE A 165 18.10 10.58 8.32
CA PHE A 165 17.89 11.12 9.66
C PHE A 165 18.71 12.39 9.92
N LYS A 166 19.97 12.42 9.48
CA LYS A 166 20.86 13.58 9.67
C LYS A 166 20.36 14.80 8.90
N ASP A 167 19.92 14.61 7.67
CA ASP A 167 19.35 15.71 6.86
C ASP A 167 18.07 16.24 7.49
N ALA A 168 17.24 15.35 8.05
CA ALA A 168 16.01 15.72 8.73
C ALA A 168 16.29 16.60 9.96
N VAL A 169 17.30 16.27 10.78
CA VAL A 169 17.71 17.11 11.92
C VAL A 169 18.19 18.48 11.44
N GLN A 170 19.05 18.52 10.41
CA GLN A 170 19.54 19.78 9.86
C GLN A 170 18.40 20.65 9.32
N THR A 171 17.52 20.04 8.53
CA THR A 171 16.34 20.71 7.96
C THR A 171 15.44 21.26 9.07
N TYR A 172 15.17 20.46 10.11
CA TYR A 172 14.34 20.86 11.25
C TYR A 172 14.86 22.12 11.94
N VAL A 173 16.18 22.24 12.14
CA VAL A 173 16.81 23.41 12.75
C VAL A 173 16.65 24.66 11.88
N GLU A 174 16.59 24.51 10.56
CA GLU A 174 16.45 25.60 9.60
C GLU A 174 14.99 26.07 9.43
N LEU A 175 13.99 25.20 9.63
CA LEU A 175 12.57 25.52 9.39
C LEU A 175 12.08 26.83 10.03
N PRO A 176 12.38 27.14 11.31
CA PRO A 176 11.90 28.39 11.91
C PRO A 176 12.45 29.65 11.20
N GLN A 177 13.67 29.60 10.67
CA GLN A 177 14.28 30.73 9.96
C GLN A 177 13.65 30.91 8.57
N LEU A 178 13.24 29.81 7.94
CA LEU A 178 12.61 29.82 6.62
C LEU A 178 11.21 30.43 6.61
N LEU A 179 10.53 30.53 7.77
CA LEU A 179 9.27 31.27 7.88
C LEU A 179 9.42 32.77 7.59
N GLY A 180 10.62 33.31 7.77
CA GLY A 180 10.89 34.75 7.79
C GLY A 180 10.56 35.38 9.14
N THR A 181 11.15 36.54 9.41
CA THR A 181 11.09 37.23 10.71
C THR A 181 9.65 37.56 11.14
N ASN A 182 8.74 37.81 10.18
CA ASN A 182 7.33 38.11 10.45
C ASN A 182 6.38 37.10 9.76
N GLY A 183 6.86 35.90 9.43
CA GLY A 183 6.08 34.92 8.71
C GLY A 183 5.77 35.36 7.27
N GLU A 184 6.72 36.00 6.59
CA GLU A 184 6.58 36.42 5.21
C GLU A 184 6.33 35.23 4.27
N ASN A 185 6.90 34.06 4.60
CA ASN A 185 6.78 32.83 3.83
C ASN A 185 5.68 31.89 4.35
N SER A 186 4.78 32.39 5.20
CA SER A 186 3.68 31.60 5.75
C SER A 186 2.54 31.36 4.74
N VAL A 187 1.90 30.21 4.85
CA VAL A 187 0.71 29.80 4.10
C VAL A 187 -0.52 29.72 5.02
N PRO A 188 -1.76 29.74 4.49
CA PRO A 188 -2.96 29.45 5.29
C PRO A 188 -2.90 28.04 5.91
N VAL A 189 -3.07 27.93 7.23
CA VAL A 189 -3.09 26.65 7.96
C VAL A 189 -4.42 26.38 8.65
N ALA A 190 -5.26 27.40 8.87
CA ALA A 190 -6.65 27.24 9.30
C ALA A 190 -7.51 28.38 8.73
N VAL A 191 -8.78 28.08 8.43
CA VAL A 191 -9.74 29.04 7.88
C VAL A 191 -11.05 29.02 8.66
N TRP A 192 -11.64 30.19 8.82
CA TRP A 192 -12.96 30.37 9.41
C TRP A 192 -13.94 30.72 8.30
N LEU A 193 -15.05 29.99 8.28
CA LEU A 193 -16.07 30.07 7.24
C LEU A 193 -17.36 30.60 7.85
N MET A 194 -17.97 31.59 7.20
CA MET A 194 -19.29 32.10 7.54
C MET A 194 -20.27 31.75 6.42
N PRO A 195 -21.48 31.24 6.74
CA PRO A 195 -22.50 30.97 5.73
C PRO A 195 -22.87 32.23 4.94
N LEU A 196 -22.98 32.12 3.61
CA LEU A 196 -23.39 33.23 2.75
C LEU A 196 -24.83 33.69 3.02
N LYS A 197 -25.65 32.83 3.62
CA LYS A 197 -27.02 33.11 4.05
C LYS A 197 -27.11 34.25 5.07
N CYS A 198 -26.01 34.57 5.75
CA CYS A 198 -25.92 35.73 6.63
C CYS A 198 -25.90 37.06 5.86
N PHE A 199 -25.59 37.05 4.56
CA PHE A 199 -25.55 38.23 3.69
C PHE A 199 -26.72 38.28 2.71
N ASP A 200 -27.10 37.15 2.11
CA ASP A 200 -28.27 37.04 1.23
C ASP A 200 -29.10 35.81 1.62
N PRO A 201 -30.36 35.98 2.06
CA PRO A 201 -31.24 34.86 2.40
C PRO A 201 -31.48 33.86 1.26
N LYS A 202 -31.21 34.25 0.00
CA LYS A 202 -31.33 33.39 -1.19
C LYS A 202 -30.07 32.58 -1.47
N ALA A 203 -28.98 32.80 -0.74
CA ALA A 203 -27.74 32.07 -0.93
C ALA A 203 -27.93 30.56 -0.69
N PRO A 204 -27.19 29.69 -1.41
CA PRO A 204 -27.22 28.26 -1.16
C PRO A 204 -26.80 27.93 0.26
N GLU A 205 -27.46 26.94 0.85
CA GLU A 205 -27.18 26.45 2.18
C GLU A 205 -26.64 25.03 2.11
N LEU A 206 -25.63 24.74 2.93
CA LEU A 206 -25.27 23.35 3.21
C LEU A 206 -26.38 22.76 4.08
N MET A 207 -27.30 22.03 3.46
CA MET A 207 -28.55 21.62 4.09
C MET A 207 -28.39 20.55 5.17
N THR A 208 -27.35 19.71 5.05
CA THR A 208 -27.05 18.62 5.98
C THR A 208 -25.56 18.31 5.99
N GLY A 209 -25.02 18.06 7.20
CA GLY A 209 -23.74 17.37 7.36
C GLY A 209 -23.88 15.87 7.09
N ILE A 210 -22.76 15.19 6.90
CA ILE A 210 -22.72 13.72 6.78
C ILE A 210 -22.62 13.12 8.19
N SER A 211 -23.37 12.06 8.46
CA SER A 211 -23.32 11.38 9.75
C SER A 211 -21.93 10.79 10.02
N ILE A 212 -21.49 10.86 11.27
CA ILE A 212 -20.20 10.31 11.70
C ILE A 212 -20.12 8.81 11.37
N GLY A 213 -21.24 8.09 11.54
CA GLY A 213 -21.33 6.67 11.20
C GLY A 213 -21.05 6.40 9.72
N LEU A 214 -21.56 7.23 8.81
CA LEU A 214 -21.26 7.07 7.39
C LEU A 214 -19.79 7.39 7.08
N VAL A 215 -19.23 8.43 7.70
CA VAL A 215 -17.79 8.76 7.57
C VAL A 215 -16.92 7.58 8.00
N MET A 216 -17.26 6.91 9.10
CA MET A 216 -16.54 5.72 9.57
C MET A 216 -16.64 4.56 8.58
N LYS A 217 -17.81 4.29 8.00
CA LYS A 217 -17.98 3.23 6.98
C LYS A 217 -17.15 3.49 5.72
N VAL A 218 -17.12 4.75 5.24
CA VAL A 218 -16.23 5.16 4.13
C VAL A 218 -14.78 4.91 4.50
N GLN A 219 -14.40 5.26 5.73
CA GLN A 219 -13.04 5.04 6.22
C GLN A 219 -12.65 3.58 6.25
N GLU A 220 -13.44 2.77 6.94
CA GLU A 220 -13.21 1.33 7.10
C GLU A 220 -13.09 0.63 5.74
N ALA A 221 -14.00 0.92 4.80
CA ALA A 221 -14.00 0.26 3.50
C ALA A 221 -12.74 0.57 2.66
N LEU A 222 -12.29 1.84 2.62
CA LEU A 222 -11.09 2.23 1.87
C LEU A 222 -9.80 1.82 2.59
N GLU A 223 -9.77 1.89 3.93
CA GLU A 223 -8.62 1.51 4.74
C GLU A 223 -8.37 0.00 4.72
N ASP A 224 -9.45 -0.80 4.69
CA ASP A 224 -9.40 -2.25 4.52
C ASP A 224 -8.77 -2.67 3.17
N LEU A 225 -9.16 -2.01 2.08
CA LEU A 225 -8.55 -2.24 0.76
C LEU A 225 -7.05 -1.91 0.77
N LYS A 226 -6.65 -0.79 1.40
CA LYS A 226 -5.23 -0.42 1.53
C LYS A 226 -4.43 -1.38 2.40
N GLU A 227 -5.01 -1.92 3.46
CA GLU A 227 -4.37 -2.97 4.28
C GLU A 227 -4.20 -4.26 3.47
N THR A 228 -5.22 -4.65 2.71
CA THR A 228 -5.19 -5.80 1.80
C THR A 228 -4.08 -5.65 0.74
N GLN A 229 -3.98 -4.49 0.10
CA GLN A 229 -2.93 -4.18 -0.87
C GLN A 229 -1.53 -4.22 -0.23
N ARG A 230 -1.36 -3.66 0.98
CA ARG A 230 -0.08 -3.72 1.72
C ARG A 230 0.32 -5.15 2.08
N ARG A 231 -0.64 -6.00 2.46
CA ARG A 231 -0.41 -7.44 2.67
C ARG A 231 0.00 -8.14 1.37
N CYS A 232 -0.65 -7.84 0.25
CA CYS A 232 -0.26 -8.36 -1.06
C CYS A 232 1.17 -7.94 -1.44
N ASN A 233 1.56 -6.68 -1.17
CA ASN A 233 2.92 -6.19 -1.40
C ASN A 233 3.97 -6.93 -0.56
N ASP A 234 3.64 -7.35 0.66
CA ASP A 234 4.53 -8.22 1.45
C ASP A 234 4.78 -9.54 0.70
N SER A 235 3.75 -10.18 0.16
CA SER A 235 3.89 -11.39 -0.64
C SER A 235 4.62 -11.17 -1.97
N LEU A 236 4.42 -10.03 -2.64
CA LEU A 236 5.14 -9.69 -3.87
C LEU A 236 6.65 -9.51 -3.64
N GLY A 237 7.05 -8.97 -2.48
CA GLY A 237 8.45 -8.86 -2.09
C GLY A 237 9.04 -10.15 -1.52
N ASP A 238 8.46 -11.31 -1.82
CA ASP A 238 8.95 -12.62 -1.38
C ASP A 238 9.86 -13.26 -2.42
N LYS A 239 10.98 -13.85 -1.99
CA LYS A 239 11.98 -14.44 -2.90
C LYS A 239 11.43 -15.59 -3.74
N VAL A 240 10.48 -16.36 -3.20
CA VAL A 240 9.82 -17.43 -3.98
C VAL A 240 8.99 -16.80 -5.09
N VAL A 241 8.21 -15.77 -4.76
CA VAL A 241 7.38 -15.06 -5.75
C VAL A 241 8.24 -14.39 -6.83
N GLU A 242 9.37 -13.80 -6.47
CA GLU A 242 10.36 -13.26 -7.44
C GLU A 242 10.92 -14.35 -8.38
N SER A 243 11.03 -15.58 -7.90
CA SER A 243 11.58 -16.71 -8.66
C SER A 243 10.56 -17.40 -9.58
N PHE A 244 9.26 -17.23 -9.31
CA PHE A 244 8.18 -17.88 -10.07
C PHE A 244 7.22 -16.83 -10.67
N PRO A 245 7.37 -16.49 -11.96
CA PRO A 245 6.56 -15.45 -12.61
C PRO A 245 5.05 -15.68 -12.56
N VAL A 246 4.60 -16.93 -12.47
CA VAL A 246 3.17 -17.29 -12.34
C VAL A 246 2.58 -16.70 -11.05
N LEU A 247 3.24 -16.92 -9.91
CA LEU A 247 2.81 -16.36 -8.61
C LEU A 247 2.88 -14.84 -8.61
N HIS A 248 3.97 -14.27 -9.14
CA HIS A 248 4.13 -12.82 -9.24
C HIS A 248 3.00 -12.20 -10.07
N LYS A 249 2.64 -12.83 -11.21
CA LYS A 249 1.55 -12.38 -12.07
C LYS A 249 0.21 -12.42 -11.33
N GLN A 250 -0.10 -13.50 -10.63
CA GLN A 250 -1.35 -13.61 -9.86
C GLN A 250 -1.48 -12.53 -8.78
N LEU A 251 -0.44 -12.35 -7.95
CA LEU A 251 -0.42 -11.31 -6.92
C LEU A 251 -0.47 -9.90 -7.52
N SER A 252 0.22 -9.66 -8.63
CA SER A 252 0.18 -8.37 -9.34
C SER A 252 -1.22 -8.06 -9.90
N THR A 253 -1.89 -9.07 -10.46
CA THR A 253 -3.27 -8.96 -10.94
C THR A 253 -4.22 -8.67 -9.78
N PHE A 254 -4.11 -9.40 -8.68
CA PHE A 254 -4.89 -9.13 -7.46
C PHE A 254 -4.70 -7.68 -6.97
N LEU A 255 -3.45 -7.23 -6.86
CA LEU A 255 -3.12 -5.87 -6.42
C LEU A 255 -3.76 -4.82 -7.35
N LYS A 256 -3.66 -5.03 -8.67
CA LYS A 256 -4.28 -4.16 -9.68
C LYS A 256 -5.79 -4.10 -9.50
N LEU A 257 -6.46 -5.26 -9.42
CA LEU A 257 -7.92 -5.33 -9.27
C LEU A 257 -8.40 -4.66 -7.98
N CYS A 258 -7.68 -4.83 -6.87
CA CYS A 258 -7.97 -4.09 -5.63
C CYS A 258 -7.83 -2.58 -5.80
N GLY A 259 -6.82 -2.11 -6.53
CA GLY A 259 -6.63 -0.68 -6.82
C GLY A 259 -7.71 -0.10 -7.74
N ASP A 260 -8.12 -0.86 -8.75
CA ASP A 260 -9.21 -0.49 -9.66
C ASP A 260 -10.54 -0.38 -8.89
N TYR A 261 -10.83 -1.35 -8.01
CA TYR A 261 -12.02 -1.31 -7.14
C TYR A 261 -11.98 -0.18 -6.11
N GLU A 262 -10.83 0.07 -5.46
CA GLU A 262 -10.66 1.21 -4.55
C GLU A 262 -10.96 2.54 -5.27
N SER A 263 -10.45 2.71 -6.49
CA SER A 263 -10.70 3.90 -7.30
C SER A 263 -12.17 4.06 -7.65
N SER A 264 -12.85 2.98 -8.02
CA SER A 264 -14.30 2.96 -8.30
C SER A 264 -15.13 3.31 -7.06
N LEU A 265 -14.77 2.75 -5.90
CA LEU A 265 -15.42 3.06 -4.63
C LEU A 265 -15.21 4.54 -4.26
N GLN A 266 -13.98 5.05 -4.39
CA GLN A 266 -13.65 6.45 -4.16
C GLN A 266 -14.46 7.39 -5.08
N GLN A 267 -14.57 7.06 -6.37
CA GLN A 267 -15.37 7.84 -7.32
C GLN A 267 -16.86 7.84 -6.94
N THR A 268 -17.40 6.67 -6.57
CA THR A 268 -18.79 6.56 -6.12
C THR A 268 -19.06 7.43 -4.89
N VAL A 269 -18.12 7.45 -3.93
CA VAL A 269 -18.17 8.37 -2.78
C VAL A 269 -18.11 9.83 -3.23
N ALA A 270 -17.23 10.17 -4.17
CA ALA A 270 -17.11 11.51 -4.73
C ALA A 270 -18.43 12.03 -5.34
N GLU A 271 -19.14 11.16 -6.06
CA GLU A 271 -20.38 11.48 -6.75
C GLU A 271 -21.57 11.63 -5.79
N LYS A 272 -21.67 10.74 -4.79
CA LYS A 272 -22.80 10.71 -3.85
C LYS A 272 -22.72 11.76 -2.75
N LEU A 273 -21.52 12.05 -2.22
CA LEU A 273 -21.38 12.97 -1.07
C LEU A 273 -21.97 14.37 -1.32
N PRO A 274 -21.74 15.04 -2.47
CA PRO A 274 -22.37 16.33 -2.77
C PRO A 274 -23.90 16.25 -2.86
N SER A 275 -24.44 15.18 -3.45
CA SER A 275 -25.88 14.95 -3.58
C SER A 275 -26.56 14.76 -2.22
N ILE A 276 -25.93 14.02 -1.31
CA ILE A 276 -26.38 13.84 0.07
C ILE A 276 -26.40 15.17 0.83
N ARG A 277 -25.32 15.96 0.72
CA ARG A 277 -25.22 17.30 1.34
C ARG A 277 -26.27 18.27 0.81
N ALA A 278 -26.70 18.10 -0.44
CA ALA A 278 -27.76 18.88 -1.07
C ALA A 278 -29.18 18.30 -0.83
N ARG A 279 -29.33 17.21 -0.04
CA ARG A 279 -30.58 16.45 0.16
C ARG A 279 -31.24 15.97 -1.13
N LYS A 280 -30.46 15.78 -2.20
CA LYS A 280 -30.92 15.17 -3.45
C LYS A 280 -30.91 13.64 -3.37
N GLU A 281 -30.11 13.10 -2.46
CA GLU A 281 -29.94 11.68 -2.20
C GLU A 281 -29.86 11.45 -0.69
N ASP A 282 -30.28 10.29 -0.21
CA ASP A 282 -30.21 9.91 1.19
C ASP A 282 -28.89 9.16 1.48
N GLU A 283 -28.43 9.17 2.74
CA GLU A 283 -27.22 8.44 3.16
C GLU A 283 -27.30 6.94 2.87
N SER A 284 -28.50 6.35 2.86
CA SER A 284 -28.75 4.95 2.49
C SER A 284 -28.23 4.56 1.10
N SER A 285 -28.04 5.54 0.21
CA SER A 285 -27.41 5.31 -1.09
C SER A 285 -25.97 4.82 -0.98
N LEU A 286 -25.17 5.41 -0.09
CA LEU A 286 -23.81 4.95 0.21
C LEU A 286 -23.83 3.69 1.06
N GLU A 287 -24.83 3.51 1.92
CA GLU A 287 -24.97 2.25 2.66
C GLU A 287 -25.20 1.06 1.75
N THR A 288 -25.93 1.23 0.65
CA THR A 288 -26.13 0.20 -0.37
C THR A 288 -24.80 -0.18 -1.02
N VAL A 289 -23.96 0.81 -1.38
CA VAL A 289 -22.61 0.55 -1.94
C VAL A 289 -21.78 -0.34 -1.00
N PHE A 290 -21.82 -0.07 0.31
CA PHE A 290 -21.13 -0.91 1.27
C PHE A 290 -21.75 -2.31 1.39
N LYS A 291 -23.08 -2.45 1.38
CA LYS A 291 -23.73 -3.77 1.38
C LYS A 291 -23.37 -4.60 0.16
N ASP A 292 -23.32 -3.98 -1.02
CA ASP A 292 -22.94 -4.62 -2.27
C ASP A 292 -21.48 -5.11 -2.21
N ARG A 293 -20.59 -4.34 -1.58
CA ARG A 293 -19.21 -4.79 -1.30
C ARG A 293 -19.18 -6.10 -0.50
N HIS A 294 -20.01 -6.25 0.53
CA HIS A 294 -19.98 -7.44 1.40
C HIS A 294 -20.32 -8.72 0.65
N THR A 295 -21.16 -8.65 -0.38
CA THR A 295 -21.53 -9.81 -1.20
C THR A 295 -20.64 -9.99 -2.43
N SER A 296 -19.96 -8.93 -2.89
CA SER A 296 -19.02 -8.94 -4.01
C SER A 296 -17.78 -9.82 -3.77
N PRO A 297 -16.97 -10.12 -4.81
CA PRO A 297 -15.62 -10.68 -4.66
C PRO A 297 -14.64 -9.79 -3.86
N PHE A 298 -14.94 -8.49 -3.73
CA PHE A 298 -14.11 -7.51 -3.01
C PHE A 298 -14.46 -7.35 -1.53
N SER A 299 -15.22 -8.28 -0.96
CA SER A 299 -15.49 -8.31 0.48
C SER A 299 -14.20 -8.59 1.27
N HIS A 300 -14.09 -8.03 2.48
CA HIS A 300 -12.94 -8.24 3.36
C HIS A 300 -12.60 -9.73 3.53
N GLU A 301 -13.62 -10.56 3.77
CA GLU A 301 -13.48 -11.99 3.99
C GLU A 301 -12.91 -12.70 2.76
N LYS A 302 -13.44 -12.42 1.57
CA LYS A 302 -12.97 -13.07 0.34
C LYS A 302 -11.55 -12.65 -0.04
N LEU A 303 -11.23 -11.35 0.08
CA LEU A 303 -9.89 -10.83 -0.17
C LEU A 303 -8.87 -11.43 0.81
N THR A 304 -9.22 -11.51 2.09
CA THR A 304 -8.37 -12.11 3.13
C THR A 304 -8.16 -13.60 2.86
N LYS A 305 -9.24 -14.33 2.56
CA LYS A 305 -9.18 -15.77 2.27
C LYS A 305 -8.31 -16.07 1.05
N TRP A 306 -8.41 -15.27 -0.02
CA TRP A 306 -7.55 -15.44 -1.19
C TRP A 306 -6.06 -15.24 -0.84
N LEU A 307 -5.74 -14.20 -0.06
CA LEU A 307 -4.37 -13.97 0.40
C LEU A 307 -3.87 -15.09 1.33
N ASP A 308 -4.71 -15.62 2.23
CA ASP A 308 -4.37 -16.76 3.08
C ASP A 308 -4.00 -18.00 2.24
N HIS A 309 -4.81 -18.29 1.21
CA HIS A 309 -4.56 -19.39 0.28
C HIS A 309 -3.25 -19.21 -0.49
N LYS A 310 -3.00 -18.01 -1.03
CA LYS A 310 -1.78 -17.73 -1.78
C LYS A 310 -0.53 -17.73 -0.90
N GLU A 311 -0.62 -17.21 0.31
CA GLU A 311 0.47 -17.31 1.29
C GLU A 311 0.75 -18.76 1.68
N ARG A 312 -0.28 -19.61 1.79
CA ARG A 312 -0.10 -21.05 2.02
C ARG A 312 0.63 -21.70 0.85
N GLU A 313 0.20 -21.44 -0.38
CA GLU A 313 0.85 -21.94 -1.60
C GLU A 313 2.34 -21.56 -1.65
N ILE A 314 2.65 -20.27 -1.42
CA ILE A 314 4.02 -19.76 -1.36
C ILE A 314 4.85 -20.51 -0.31
N ASN A 315 4.29 -20.76 0.88
CA ASN A 315 4.99 -21.47 1.96
C ASN A 315 5.24 -22.95 1.65
N VAL A 316 4.29 -23.62 0.97
CA VAL A 316 4.47 -25.01 0.51
C VAL A 316 5.64 -25.08 -0.49
N ILE A 317 5.63 -24.22 -1.50
CA ILE A 317 6.68 -24.13 -2.52
C ILE A 317 8.03 -23.80 -1.86
N ARG A 318 8.05 -22.81 -0.97
CA ARG A 318 9.24 -22.43 -0.20
C ARG A 318 9.85 -23.61 0.52
N SER A 319 9.04 -24.43 1.20
CA SER A 319 9.55 -25.57 1.97
C SER A 319 10.27 -26.61 1.11
N VAL A 320 9.95 -26.66 -0.19
CA VAL A 320 10.60 -27.54 -1.17
C VAL A 320 11.81 -26.85 -1.81
N VAL A 321 11.68 -25.58 -2.19
CA VAL A 321 12.77 -24.79 -2.80
C VAL A 321 13.94 -24.57 -1.83
N ASP A 322 13.67 -24.25 -0.55
CA ASP A 322 14.71 -24.04 0.46
C ASP A 322 15.54 -25.32 0.70
N PHE A 323 14.93 -26.49 0.51
CA PHE A 323 15.62 -27.77 0.56
C PHE A 323 16.55 -27.99 -0.65
N MET A 324 16.29 -27.33 -1.78
CA MET A 324 17.01 -27.43 -3.04
C MET A 324 17.74 -26.11 -3.41
N LYS A 325 18.14 -25.31 -2.42
CA LYS A 325 18.67 -23.95 -2.58
C LYS A 325 19.86 -23.77 -3.53
N ASP A 326 20.62 -24.84 -3.79
CA ASP A 326 21.81 -24.80 -4.64
C ASP A 326 21.47 -25.09 -6.13
N VAL A 327 20.20 -25.31 -6.44
CA VAL A 327 19.71 -25.66 -7.78
C VAL A 327 19.12 -24.43 -8.45
N LYS A 328 19.48 -24.24 -9.72
CA LYS A 328 19.02 -23.09 -10.51
C LYS A 328 17.53 -23.19 -10.81
N ILE A 329 16.79 -22.14 -10.47
CA ILE A 329 15.39 -21.98 -10.90
C ILE A 329 15.38 -21.29 -12.27
N VAL A 330 14.67 -21.87 -13.23
CA VAL A 330 14.39 -21.25 -14.53
C VAL A 330 13.00 -20.64 -14.52
N GLN A 331 12.90 -19.38 -14.93
CA GLN A 331 11.68 -18.59 -14.72
C GLN A 331 10.66 -18.77 -15.84
N ASN A 332 11.10 -19.17 -17.03
CA ASN A 332 10.25 -19.27 -18.21
C ASN A 332 10.78 -20.31 -19.21
N ARG A 333 9.96 -20.59 -20.23
CA ARG A 333 10.28 -21.57 -21.27
C ARG A 333 11.56 -21.23 -22.05
N SER A 334 11.83 -19.96 -22.34
CA SER A 334 13.04 -19.57 -23.08
C SER A 334 14.31 -19.83 -22.27
N GLU A 335 14.28 -19.60 -20.96
CA GLU A 335 15.39 -19.96 -20.09
C GLU A 335 15.56 -21.47 -19.99
N LEU A 336 14.48 -22.21 -19.80
CA LEU A 336 14.50 -23.68 -19.80
C LEU A 336 15.09 -24.22 -21.12
N ASP A 337 14.60 -23.75 -22.27
CA ASP A 337 15.08 -24.18 -23.58
C ASP A 337 16.58 -23.91 -23.74
N ARG A 338 17.07 -22.75 -23.28
CA ARG A 338 18.50 -22.42 -23.33
C ARG A 338 19.35 -23.40 -22.51
N GLU A 339 18.91 -23.75 -21.30
CA GLU A 339 19.63 -24.70 -20.46
C GLU A 339 19.55 -26.13 -21.02
N VAL A 340 18.38 -26.55 -21.49
CA VAL A 340 18.17 -27.93 -22.00
C VAL A 340 18.87 -28.15 -23.34
N LEU A 341 18.90 -27.16 -24.24
CA LEU A 341 19.60 -27.27 -25.52
C LEU A 341 21.13 -27.12 -25.39
N GLY A 342 21.60 -26.48 -24.32
CA GLY A 342 23.03 -26.29 -24.05
C GLY A 342 23.70 -27.47 -23.33
N ASN A 343 22.92 -28.43 -22.82
CA ASN A 343 23.42 -29.55 -22.02
C ASN A 343 22.97 -30.89 -22.59
N ALA A 344 23.84 -31.90 -22.55
CA ALA A 344 23.54 -33.23 -23.09
C ALA A 344 22.43 -33.94 -22.30
N PHE A 345 22.44 -33.79 -20.97
CA PHE A 345 21.48 -34.39 -20.06
C PHE A 345 21.07 -33.39 -18.97
N VAL A 346 19.77 -33.20 -18.81
CA VAL A 346 19.16 -32.27 -17.84
C VAL A 346 18.11 -33.00 -17.02
N VAL A 347 18.19 -32.84 -15.70
CA VAL A 347 17.16 -33.31 -14.76
C VAL A 347 16.48 -32.09 -14.14
N CYS A 348 15.18 -31.96 -14.34
CA CYS A 348 14.43 -30.78 -13.90
C CYS A 348 13.38 -31.19 -12.86
N PHE A 349 13.42 -30.59 -11.68
CA PHE A 349 12.34 -30.67 -10.72
C PHE A 349 11.24 -29.69 -11.15
N VAL A 350 10.06 -30.21 -11.47
CA VAL A 350 8.97 -29.45 -12.08
C VAL A 350 7.81 -29.35 -11.11
N PHE A 351 7.47 -28.14 -10.70
CA PHE A 351 6.18 -27.85 -10.05
C PHE A 351 5.08 -27.86 -11.11
N THR A 352 4.11 -28.75 -10.96
CA THR A 352 3.11 -29.08 -11.98
C THR A 352 1.73 -28.50 -11.71
N SER A 353 1.45 -28.12 -10.47
CA SER A 353 0.15 -27.56 -10.04
C SER A 353 0.17 -26.05 -9.81
N MET A 354 1.20 -25.34 -10.30
CA MET A 354 1.19 -23.87 -10.32
C MET A 354 0.37 -23.38 -11.52
N GLU A 355 -0.95 -23.36 -11.35
CA GLU A 355 -1.88 -22.93 -12.39
C GLU A 355 -1.79 -21.42 -12.63
N SER A 356 -1.82 -21.03 -13.90
CA SER A 356 -1.81 -19.63 -14.34
C SER A 356 -3.19 -18.97 -14.30
N ALA A 357 -4.25 -19.75 -14.50
CA ALA A 357 -5.64 -19.32 -14.29
C ALA A 357 -5.95 -19.29 -12.78
N ASP A 358 -6.72 -18.30 -12.34
CA ASP A 358 -7.21 -18.21 -10.96
C ASP A 358 -8.68 -17.79 -11.00
N PRO A 359 -9.62 -18.71 -10.72
CA PRO A 359 -11.05 -18.43 -10.81
C PRO A 359 -11.51 -17.26 -9.92
N CYS A 360 -10.81 -17.01 -8.81
CA CYS A 360 -11.15 -15.89 -7.93
C CYS A 360 -10.73 -14.55 -8.57
N LEU A 361 -9.55 -14.50 -9.19
CA LEU A 361 -9.12 -13.32 -9.94
C LEU A 361 -9.99 -13.07 -11.16
N GLU A 362 -10.41 -14.12 -11.86
CA GLU A 362 -11.37 -14.02 -12.96
C GLU A 362 -12.73 -13.48 -12.48
N ALA A 363 -13.24 -13.96 -11.34
CA ALA A 363 -14.47 -13.43 -10.74
C ALA A 363 -14.33 -11.97 -10.31
N MET A 364 -13.16 -11.56 -9.80
CA MET A 364 -12.89 -10.15 -9.46
C MET A 364 -12.86 -9.26 -10.71
N ASP A 365 -12.19 -9.70 -11.78
CA ASP A 365 -12.12 -8.98 -13.05
C ASP A 365 -13.51 -8.90 -13.73
N GLN A 366 -14.24 -10.01 -13.75
CA GLN A 366 -15.63 -10.04 -14.22
C GLN A 366 -16.52 -9.16 -13.35
N TYR A 367 -16.40 -9.16 -12.03
CA TYR A 367 -17.20 -8.25 -11.21
C TYR A 367 -16.92 -6.78 -11.52
N ALA A 368 -15.65 -6.43 -11.77
CA ALA A 368 -15.27 -5.10 -12.21
C ALA A 368 -15.88 -4.72 -13.58
N ASN A 369 -16.20 -5.70 -14.43
CA ASN A 369 -16.68 -5.50 -15.80
C ASN A 369 -18.17 -5.84 -16.04
N SER A 370 -18.80 -6.70 -15.24
CA SER A 370 -20.11 -7.34 -15.49
C SER A 370 -20.88 -7.88 -14.26
N LEU A 371 -20.37 -7.75 -13.03
CA LEU A 371 -21.06 -8.09 -11.77
C LEU A 371 -21.45 -9.58 -11.52
N GLU A 372 -20.78 -10.57 -12.15
CA GLU A 372 -21.05 -12.01 -11.93
C GLU A 372 -20.04 -12.69 -10.97
N CYS A 373 -20.43 -13.79 -10.32
CA CYS A 373 -19.61 -14.51 -9.33
C CYS A 373 -19.74 -16.03 -9.51
N ALA A 374 -18.61 -16.74 -9.58
CA ALA A 374 -18.54 -18.21 -9.52
C ALA A 374 -17.65 -18.65 -8.33
N SER A 375 -18.00 -19.78 -7.71
CA SER A 375 -17.23 -20.42 -6.64
C SER A 375 -16.90 -21.85 -7.04
N THR A 376 -15.67 -22.30 -6.81
CA THR A 376 -15.30 -23.71 -6.90
C THR A 376 -15.12 -24.30 -5.49
N GLU A 377 -15.64 -25.51 -5.29
CA GLU A 377 -15.71 -26.23 -4.01
C GLU A 377 -14.56 -27.25 -3.83
N GLU A 378 -13.56 -27.26 -4.70
CA GLU A 378 -12.45 -28.21 -4.63
C GLU A 378 -11.36 -27.74 -3.65
N GLU A 379 -10.83 -28.68 -2.86
CA GLU A 379 -9.73 -28.42 -1.93
C GLU A 379 -8.43 -28.20 -2.73
N PRO A 380 -7.78 -27.02 -2.61
CA PRO A 380 -6.56 -26.75 -3.37
C PRO A 380 -5.40 -27.69 -3.00
N TRP A 381 -4.58 -28.06 -3.99
CA TRP A 381 -3.45 -29.00 -3.81
C TRP A 381 -2.49 -28.65 -2.66
N TYR A 382 -2.30 -27.35 -2.36
CA TYR A 382 -1.41 -26.86 -1.30
C TYR A 382 -1.96 -27.01 0.13
N TYR A 383 -3.20 -27.49 0.28
CA TYR A 383 -3.74 -27.95 1.56
C TYR A 383 -3.60 -29.47 1.77
N SER A 384 -3.32 -30.24 0.71
CA SER A 384 -3.12 -31.69 0.83
C SER A 384 -1.76 -32.04 1.43
N ASP A 385 -1.78 -32.58 2.66
CA ASP A 385 -0.58 -33.11 3.32
C ASP A 385 0.05 -34.26 2.53
N GLU A 386 -0.76 -35.07 1.83
CA GLU A 386 -0.27 -36.16 0.99
C GLU A 386 0.55 -35.63 -0.20
N VAL A 387 0.04 -34.60 -0.88
CA VAL A 387 0.74 -33.94 -1.99
C VAL A 387 2.05 -33.34 -1.50
N LEU A 388 2.03 -32.61 -0.37
CA LEU A 388 3.23 -32.03 0.22
C LEU A 388 4.28 -33.10 0.58
N GLN A 389 3.86 -34.23 1.17
CA GLN A 389 4.77 -35.33 1.49
C GLN A 389 5.39 -35.94 0.23
N LYS A 390 4.58 -36.21 -0.82
CA LYS A 390 5.08 -36.72 -2.10
C LYS A 390 6.10 -35.77 -2.73
N MET A 391 5.83 -34.46 -2.72
CA MET A 391 6.76 -33.45 -3.23
C MET A 391 8.09 -33.45 -2.45
N ARG A 392 8.03 -33.55 -1.12
CA ARG A 392 9.24 -33.60 -0.27
C ARG A 392 10.08 -34.85 -0.52
N VAL A 393 9.44 -36.01 -0.64
CA VAL A 393 10.15 -37.27 -0.99
C VAL A 393 10.82 -37.14 -2.35
N LYS A 394 10.10 -36.63 -3.36
CA LYS A 394 10.68 -36.38 -4.69
C LYS A 394 11.84 -35.38 -4.65
N ALA A 395 11.75 -34.33 -3.84
CA ALA A 395 12.84 -33.36 -3.67
C ALA A 395 14.06 -33.98 -2.99
N GLN A 396 13.85 -34.88 -2.02
CA GLN A 396 14.92 -35.67 -1.38
C GLN A 396 15.63 -36.57 -2.39
N ASP A 397 14.86 -37.32 -3.18
CA ASP A 397 15.40 -38.17 -4.23
C ASP A 397 16.16 -37.33 -5.27
N PHE A 398 15.59 -36.21 -5.70
CA PHE A 398 16.24 -35.28 -6.63
C PHE A 398 17.59 -34.79 -6.09
N MET A 399 17.64 -34.30 -4.86
CA MET A 399 18.88 -33.82 -4.23
C MET A 399 19.91 -34.92 -3.97
N ALA A 400 19.48 -36.16 -3.71
CA ALA A 400 20.39 -37.29 -3.61
C ALA A 400 21.15 -37.51 -4.92
N ASN A 401 20.48 -37.28 -6.06
CA ASN A 401 21.06 -37.42 -7.39
C ASN A 401 21.93 -36.23 -7.81
N VAL A 402 21.56 -35.00 -7.42
CA VAL A 402 22.41 -33.80 -7.57
C VAL A 402 23.79 -34.05 -6.95
N LYS A 403 23.83 -34.69 -5.77
CA LYS A 403 25.09 -35.00 -5.07
C LYS A 403 25.91 -36.10 -5.73
N SER A 404 25.28 -37.03 -6.45
CA SER A 404 25.97 -38.18 -7.05
C SER A 404 26.40 -37.95 -8.50
N LEU A 405 25.79 -37.01 -9.22
CA LEU A 405 25.95 -36.83 -10.67
C LEU A 405 26.36 -35.39 -11.01
N MET A 406 27.50 -34.94 -10.48
CA MET A 406 27.96 -33.55 -10.56
C MET A 406 28.19 -33.01 -11.99
N ASP A 407 28.27 -33.89 -13.01
CA ASP A 407 28.47 -33.52 -14.41
C ASP A 407 27.14 -33.22 -15.16
N ASN A 408 25.98 -33.43 -14.52
CA ASN A 408 24.66 -33.22 -15.11
C ASN A 408 24.07 -31.85 -14.73
N CYS A 409 23.23 -31.30 -15.60
CA CYS A 409 22.53 -30.04 -15.33
C CYS A 409 21.24 -30.30 -14.53
N PHE A 410 21.10 -29.65 -13.37
CA PHE A 410 19.93 -29.74 -12.52
C PHE A 410 19.20 -28.39 -12.46
N LEU A 411 17.89 -28.43 -12.68
CA LEU A 411 17.04 -27.24 -12.75
C LEU A 411 15.78 -27.40 -11.90
N ILE A 412 15.17 -26.28 -11.54
CA ILE A 412 13.81 -26.19 -11.01
C ILE A 412 12.97 -25.35 -11.98
N ALA A 413 11.77 -25.81 -12.33
CA ALA A 413 10.85 -25.09 -13.20
C ALA A 413 9.40 -25.20 -12.69
N ALA A 414 8.54 -24.32 -13.17
CA ALA A 414 7.09 -24.46 -13.08
C ALA A 414 6.53 -24.72 -14.48
N ILE A 415 5.89 -25.88 -14.68
CA ILE A 415 5.29 -26.28 -15.95
C ILE A 415 4.01 -27.04 -15.61
N GLU A 416 2.86 -26.47 -15.98
CA GLU A 416 1.56 -27.09 -15.75
C GLU A 416 1.49 -28.50 -16.35
N ASN A 417 1.09 -29.48 -15.55
CA ASN A 417 0.86 -30.85 -16.00
C ASN A 417 -0.15 -31.57 -15.10
N GLU A 418 -1.38 -31.71 -15.59
CA GLU A 418 -2.51 -32.32 -14.88
C GLU A 418 -2.29 -33.81 -14.50
N LYS A 419 -1.31 -34.50 -15.12
CA LYS A 419 -1.01 -35.90 -14.78
C LYS A 419 -0.36 -36.04 -13.40
N PHE A 420 0.27 -34.98 -12.88
CA PHE A 420 1.02 -35.01 -11.64
C PHE A 420 0.59 -33.85 -10.75
N GLU A 421 0.10 -34.18 -9.56
CA GLU A 421 -0.27 -33.18 -8.57
C GLU A 421 0.96 -32.73 -7.74
N GLY A 422 1.10 -31.42 -7.53
CA GLY A 422 2.18 -30.79 -6.80
C GLY A 422 3.47 -30.65 -7.62
N ALA A 423 4.25 -31.72 -7.72
CA ALA A 423 5.50 -31.73 -8.47
C ALA A 423 5.94 -33.11 -8.95
N THR A 424 6.77 -33.12 -9.99
CA THR A 424 7.45 -34.31 -10.51
C THR A 424 8.87 -33.97 -10.98
N VAL A 425 9.59 -34.95 -11.54
CA VAL A 425 10.93 -34.75 -12.09
C VAL A 425 10.94 -35.15 -13.56
N TYR A 426 11.40 -34.25 -14.43
CA TYR A 426 11.60 -34.51 -15.84
C TYR A 426 13.06 -34.85 -16.10
N SER A 427 13.30 -35.79 -17.02
CA SER A 427 14.62 -35.97 -17.64
C SER A 427 14.55 -35.63 -19.12
N LEU A 428 15.49 -34.81 -19.54
CA LEU A 428 15.63 -34.32 -20.89
C LEU A 428 17.02 -34.67 -21.40
N GLN A 429 17.11 -35.15 -22.63
CA GLN A 429 18.37 -35.46 -23.30
C GLN A 429 18.42 -34.75 -24.64
N GLY A 430 19.44 -33.93 -24.85
CA GLY A 430 19.64 -33.16 -26.09
C GLY A 430 18.44 -32.32 -26.52
N GLY A 431 17.75 -31.65 -25.60
CA GLY A 431 16.55 -30.87 -25.92
C GLY A 431 15.22 -31.64 -25.84
N VAL A 432 15.24 -32.97 -25.73
CA VAL A 432 14.04 -33.81 -25.86
C VAL A 432 13.67 -34.46 -24.53
N LEU A 433 12.42 -34.29 -24.11
CA LEU A 433 11.85 -34.94 -22.93
C LEU A 433 11.84 -36.46 -23.10
N GLN A 434 12.53 -37.16 -22.20
CA GLN A 434 12.61 -38.62 -22.18
C GLN A 434 11.57 -39.24 -21.24
N THR A 435 11.38 -38.64 -20.05
CA THR A 435 10.44 -39.14 -19.05
C THR A 435 9.94 -38.02 -18.14
N GLU A 436 8.67 -38.11 -17.75
CA GLU A 436 7.98 -37.17 -16.85
C GLU A 436 7.93 -37.64 -15.38
N ASN A 437 8.29 -38.91 -15.12
CA ASN A 437 8.40 -39.49 -13.77
C ASN A 437 9.33 -40.73 -13.75
N PRO A 438 10.63 -40.52 -13.79
CA PRO A 438 11.65 -41.57 -13.71
C PRO A 438 11.64 -42.22 -12.32
N HIS A 439 11.58 -43.55 -12.31
CA HIS A 439 11.66 -44.34 -11.09
C HIS A 439 13.11 -44.75 -10.80
N ALA A 440 13.63 -44.35 -9.63
CA ALA A 440 14.93 -44.73 -9.07
C ALA A 440 16.20 -44.28 -9.85
N ARG A 441 17.34 -44.27 -9.13
CA ARG A 441 18.65 -43.68 -9.49
C ARG A 441 18.92 -43.60 -10.99
N TRP A 442 19.16 -42.37 -11.46
CA TRP A 442 19.57 -42.06 -12.82
C TRP A 442 20.95 -42.67 -13.05
N GLU A 443 21.01 -43.80 -13.75
CA GLU A 443 22.28 -44.34 -14.22
C GLU A 443 22.76 -43.45 -15.38
N GLY A 444 23.97 -42.92 -15.21
CA GLY A 444 24.60 -41.97 -16.12
C GLY A 444 25.13 -42.59 -17.41
#